data_AF-A0A0K1E7F8-F1
#
_entry.id   AF-A0A0K1E7F8-F1
#
_cell.length_a   1.000
_cell.length_b   1.000
_cell.length_c   1.000
_cell.angle_alpha   90.00
_cell.angle_beta   90.00
_cell.angle_gamma   90.00
#
_symmetry.space_group_name_H-M   'P 1'
#
loop_
_entity.id
_entity.type
_entity.pdbx_description
1 polymer ?
#
loop_
_entity_poly.entity_id
_entity_poly.type
_entity_poly.pdbx_seq_one_letter_code
_entity_poly.pdbx_strand_id
1 'polypeptide(L)'
;MAIALDDARGPRPVRVIEQLFASHYLPLLGATLSGEADATIRSVVETWRASFERSYRESFSALRVTGKRPPMVLDAPDLAARIGRLNGARAVKLLLVDSMRYDLGERVAARLKDTLEDRAALVERTILWSALPTTSATQLALLSRGPEALRDSLAVDPEPAIARGRAVSMLRRERAGRCELMKLDLVEARLRNAGPPLPERLEGIAEEVTEVIARFMDTLPPRTLVLVFGDHGFRIGSLSDGVSTGPASQGGASPEEVLVSAHAWLVGGVH
;
A
#
# COMPACT_ATOMS: atom_id res chain seq x y z
N MET A 1 2.04 -13.20 20.38
CA MET A 1 1.52 -12.48 19.20
C MET A 1 0.01 -12.65 19.04
N ALA A 2 -0.52 -13.87 18.99
CA ALA A 2 -1.96 -14.12 18.85
C ALA A 2 -2.83 -13.53 19.99
N ILE A 3 -2.35 -13.63 21.24
CA ILE A 3 -3.05 -13.09 22.43
C ILE A 3 -3.34 -11.58 22.29
N ALA A 4 -2.37 -10.80 21.78
CA ALA A 4 -2.53 -9.36 21.63
C ALA A 4 -3.61 -8.97 20.60
N LEU A 5 -3.82 -9.79 19.56
CA LEU A 5 -4.91 -9.58 18.60
C LEU A 5 -6.26 -10.01 19.18
N ASP A 6 -6.28 -11.11 19.94
CA ASP A 6 -7.50 -11.65 20.55
C ASP A 6 -8.02 -10.75 21.69
N ASP A 7 -7.11 -10.12 22.44
CA ASP A 7 -7.41 -9.12 23.47
C ASP A 7 -7.82 -7.75 22.88
N ALA A 8 -7.53 -7.51 21.60
CA ALA A 8 -7.79 -6.24 20.92
C ALA A 8 -9.27 -6.07 20.48
N ARG A 9 -10.23 -6.64 21.20
CA ARG A 9 -11.66 -6.47 20.93
C ARG A 9 -12.13 -5.04 21.25
N GLY A 10 -13.00 -4.47 20.42
CA GLY A 10 -13.64 -3.16 20.62
C GLY A 10 -12.90 -1.96 19.98
N PRO A 11 -13.42 -0.72 20.15
CA PRO A 11 -12.87 0.49 19.54
C PRO A 11 -11.45 0.79 20.04
N ARG A 12 -10.53 1.08 19.11
CA ARG A 12 -9.12 1.40 19.41
C ARG A 12 -8.67 2.67 18.70
N PRO A 13 -7.72 3.45 19.26
CA PRO A 13 -7.08 4.55 18.55
C PRO A 13 -6.37 4.05 17.28
N VAL A 14 -6.35 4.87 16.22
CA VAL A 14 -5.72 4.57 14.92
C VAL A 14 -4.30 4.01 15.07
N ARG A 15 -3.44 4.66 15.86
CA ARG A 15 -2.05 4.22 16.07
C ARG A 15 -1.94 2.82 16.67
N VAL A 16 -2.88 2.44 17.54
CA VAL A 16 -2.91 1.09 18.13
C VAL A 16 -3.30 0.07 17.08
N ILE A 17 -4.24 0.40 16.19
CA ILE A 17 -4.64 -0.47 15.07
C ILE A 17 -3.46 -0.68 14.13
N GLU A 18 -2.77 0.39 13.74
CA GLU A 18 -1.57 0.35 12.88
C GLU A 18 -0.46 -0.51 13.49
N GLN A 19 -0.20 -0.36 14.79
CA GLN A 19 0.80 -1.16 15.50
C GLN A 19 0.41 -2.65 15.57
N LEU A 20 -0.84 -2.95 15.90
CA LEU A 20 -1.35 -4.34 15.91
C LEU A 20 -1.29 -4.96 14.51
N PHE A 21 -1.64 -4.19 13.49
CA PHE A 21 -1.55 -4.61 12.10
C PHE A 21 -0.12 -4.99 11.70
N ALA A 22 0.82 -4.06 11.86
CA ALA A 22 2.20 -4.27 11.41
C ALA A 22 2.95 -5.31 12.26
N SER A 23 2.81 -5.24 13.59
CA SER A 23 3.63 -6.07 14.49
C SER A 23 3.01 -7.43 14.83
N HIS A 24 1.71 -7.65 14.61
CA HIS A 24 1.03 -8.89 15.02
C HIS A 24 0.23 -9.52 13.89
N TYR A 25 -0.63 -8.77 13.21
CA TYR A 25 -1.50 -9.31 12.17
C TYR A 25 -0.72 -9.82 10.97
N LEU A 26 0.15 -9.00 10.38
CA LEU A 26 0.88 -9.39 9.17
C LEU A 26 1.79 -10.60 9.36
N PRO A 27 2.56 -10.73 10.45
CA PRO A 27 3.34 -11.95 10.70
C PRO A 27 2.46 -13.21 10.81
N LEU A 28 1.32 -13.13 11.50
CA LEU A 28 0.41 -14.28 11.65
C LEU A 28 -0.33 -14.61 10.34
N LEU A 29 -0.65 -13.59 9.54
CA LEU A 29 -1.15 -13.76 8.19
C LEU A 29 -0.11 -14.45 7.31
N GLY A 30 1.16 -14.04 7.39
CA GLY A 30 2.27 -14.68 6.69
C GLY A 30 2.43 -16.16 7.04
N ALA A 31 2.39 -16.49 8.34
CA ALA A 31 2.43 -17.89 8.80
C ALA A 31 1.22 -18.70 8.31
N THR A 32 0.03 -18.08 8.27
CA THR A 32 -1.18 -18.71 7.74
C THR A 32 -1.05 -19.03 6.25
N LEU A 33 -0.55 -18.07 5.47
CA LEU A 33 -0.37 -18.22 4.03
C LEU A 33 0.76 -19.17 3.64
N SER A 34 1.72 -19.39 4.54
CA SER A 34 2.83 -20.34 4.34
C SER A 34 2.49 -21.76 4.81
N GLY A 35 1.28 -21.97 5.37
CA GLY A 35 0.86 -23.27 5.89
C GLY A 35 1.47 -23.63 7.26
N GLU A 36 2.16 -22.69 7.91
CA GLU A 36 2.87 -22.90 9.18
C GLU A 36 1.96 -22.68 10.40
N ALA A 37 0.76 -22.12 10.20
CA ALA A 37 -0.18 -21.82 11.27
C ALA A 37 -1.18 -22.94 11.53
N ASP A 38 -1.46 -23.21 12.81
CA ASP A 38 -2.54 -24.09 13.25
C ASP A 38 -3.94 -23.47 13.07
N ALA A 39 -4.98 -24.23 13.37
CA ALA A 39 -6.37 -23.78 13.24
C ALA A 39 -6.71 -22.59 14.17
N THR A 40 -6.05 -22.50 15.34
CA THR A 40 -6.26 -21.44 16.32
C THR A 40 -5.74 -20.12 15.79
N ILE A 41 -4.51 -20.08 15.26
CA ILE A 41 -3.92 -18.88 14.67
C ILE A 41 -4.75 -18.41 13.47
N ARG A 42 -5.18 -19.34 12.61
CA ARG A 42 -6.06 -19.02 11.47
C ARG A 42 -7.36 -18.36 11.93
N SER A 43 -7.98 -18.89 12.99
CA SER A 43 -9.19 -18.31 13.59
C SER A 43 -8.96 -16.91 14.15
N VAL A 44 -7.82 -16.66 14.79
CA VAL A 44 -7.47 -15.33 15.33
C VAL A 44 -7.30 -14.32 14.20
N VAL A 45 -6.59 -14.69 13.13
CA VAL A 45 -6.40 -13.84 11.94
C VAL A 45 -7.74 -13.51 11.29
N GLU A 46 -8.59 -14.50 11.06
CA GLU A 46 -9.90 -14.27 10.42
C GLU A 46 -10.83 -13.43 11.30
N THR A 47 -10.82 -13.66 12.61
CA THR A 47 -11.64 -12.87 13.56
C THR A 47 -11.21 -11.41 13.58
N TRP A 48 -9.90 -11.14 13.65
CA TRP A 48 -9.39 -9.78 13.63
C TRP A 48 -9.67 -9.09 12.29
N ARG A 49 -9.47 -9.80 11.17
CA ARG A 49 -9.81 -9.32 9.81
C ARG A 49 -11.27 -8.92 9.72
N ALA A 50 -12.19 -9.81 10.11
CA ALA A 50 -13.63 -9.55 10.06
C ALA A 50 -14.06 -8.40 10.96
N SER A 51 -13.45 -8.28 12.15
CA SER A 51 -13.70 -7.17 13.08
C SER A 51 -13.20 -5.84 12.51
N PHE A 52 -11.99 -5.81 11.94
CA PHE A 52 -11.45 -4.62 11.27
C PHE A 52 -12.36 -4.22 10.11
N GLU A 53 -12.71 -5.16 9.23
CA GLU A 53 -13.52 -4.90 8.04
C GLU A 53 -14.86 -4.26 8.40
N ARG A 54 -15.56 -4.84 9.37
CA ARG A 54 -16.83 -4.30 9.87
C ARG A 54 -16.64 -2.90 10.45
N SER A 55 -15.68 -2.74 11.35
CA SER A 55 -15.43 -1.47 12.02
C SER A 55 -15.05 -0.37 11.03
N TYR A 56 -14.22 -0.67 10.04
CA TYR A 56 -13.81 0.31 9.03
C TYR A 56 -14.98 0.67 8.12
N ARG A 57 -15.75 -0.31 7.64
CA ARG A 57 -16.94 -0.07 6.79
C ARG A 57 -17.98 0.81 7.49
N GLU A 58 -18.29 0.51 8.76
CA GLU A 58 -19.23 1.29 9.56
C GLU A 58 -18.70 2.71 9.81
N SER A 59 -17.44 2.83 10.22
CA SER A 59 -16.83 4.13 10.56
C SER A 59 -16.57 4.99 9.33
N PHE A 60 -16.33 4.40 8.15
CA PHE A 60 -15.97 5.14 6.93
C PHE A 60 -17.02 6.19 6.56
N SER A 61 -18.30 5.87 6.77
CA SER A 61 -19.40 6.83 6.58
C SER A 61 -19.22 8.10 7.42
N ALA A 62 -18.82 7.96 8.68
CA ALA A 62 -18.55 9.08 9.59
C ALA A 62 -17.21 9.77 9.30
N LEU A 63 -16.18 9.02 8.88
CA LEU A 63 -14.87 9.58 8.49
C LEU A 63 -15.00 10.59 7.35
N ARG A 64 -15.88 10.30 6.37
CA ARG A 64 -16.14 11.18 5.22
C ARG A 64 -16.62 12.56 5.62
N VAL A 65 -17.38 12.67 6.72
CA VAL A 65 -18.08 13.91 7.10
C VAL A 65 -17.35 14.68 8.19
N THR A 66 -16.79 13.98 9.18
CA THR A 66 -16.25 14.61 10.40
C THR A 66 -14.85 15.19 10.25
N GLY A 67 -14.10 14.80 9.21
CA GLY A 67 -12.70 15.18 9.00
C GLY A 67 -11.72 14.55 10.01
N LYS A 68 -12.20 13.87 11.05
CA LYS A 68 -11.38 13.10 12.00
C LYS A 68 -11.08 11.74 11.40
N ARG A 69 -10.02 11.66 10.60
CA ARG A 69 -9.62 10.45 9.87
C ARG A 69 -8.14 10.13 10.03
N PRO A 70 -7.74 8.86 9.89
CA PRO A 70 -6.33 8.51 9.76
C PRO A 70 -5.70 9.19 8.54
N PRO A 71 -4.36 9.27 8.45
CA PRO A 71 -3.68 9.63 7.21
C PRO A 71 -4.12 8.67 6.09
N MET A 72 -4.64 9.22 5.00
CA MET A 72 -5.14 8.45 3.86
C MET A 72 -4.24 8.63 2.64
N VAL A 73 -4.45 7.79 1.63
CA VAL A 73 -3.72 7.85 0.35
C VAL A 73 -3.81 9.23 -0.28
N LEU A 74 -4.98 9.89 -0.20
CA LEU A 74 -5.17 11.25 -0.73
C LEU A 74 -4.28 12.31 -0.05
N ASP A 75 -3.73 12.03 1.15
CA ASP A 75 -2.82 12.92 1.87
C ASP A 75 -1.35 12.75 1.45
N ALA A 76 -1.03 11.77 0.60
CA ALA A 76 0.33 11.49 0.16
C ALA A 76 1.07 12.73 -0.41
N PRO A 77 0.45 13.63 -1.21
CA PRO A 77 1.12 14.83 -1.69
C PRO A 77 1.54 15.79 -0.55
N ASP A 78 0.64 16.06 0.39
CA ASP A 78 0.91 16.96 1.52
C ASP A 78 1.92 16.35 2.50
N LEU A 79 1.82 15.03 2.72
CA LEU A 79 2.78 14.26 3.49
C LEU A 79 4.19 14.36 2.88
N ALA A 80 4.32 14.10 1.58
CA ALA A 80 5.59 14.17 0.84
C ALA A 80 6.17 15.60 0.88
N ALA A 81 5.35 16.62 0.65
CA ALA A 81 5.78 18.02 0.72
C ALA A 81 6.30 18.39 2.11
N ARG A 82 5.62 17.94 3.18
CA ARG A 82 6.06 18.16 4.56
C ARG A 82 7.38 17.47 4.85
N ILE A 83 7.51 16.18 4.53
CA ILE A 83 8.75 15.41 4.75
C ILE A 83 9.90 16.01 3.95
N GLY A 84 9.64 16.39 2.69
CA GLY A 84 10.63 17.00 1.81
C GLY A 84 11.19 18.30 2.38
N ARG A 85 10.33 19.18 2.91
CA ARG A 85 10.79 20.41 3.60
C ARG A 85 11.64 20.10 4.83
N LEU A 86 11.21 19.16 5.67
CA LEU A 86 11.95 18.79 6.90
C LEU A 86 13.32 18.18 6.61
N ASN A 87 13.46 17.52 5.45
CA ASN A 87 14.71 16.89 5.01
C ASN A 87 15.49 17.73 3.98
N GLY A 88 15.11 18.99 3.77
CA GLY A 88 15.82 19.90 2.87
C GLY A 88 15.82 19.46 1.40
N ALA A 89 14.80 18.73 0.95
CA ALA A 89 14.65 18.35 -0.45
C ALA A 89 14.42 19.59 -1.34
N ARG A 90 15.04 19.61 -2.51
CA ARG A 90 14.86 20.63 -3.55
C ARG A 90 13.71 20.32 -4.49
N ALA A 91 13.31 19.05 -4.56
CA ALA A 91 12.18 18.59 -5.35
C ALA A 91 11.47 17.45 -4.60
N VAL A 92 10.18 17.28 -4.89
CA VAL A 92 9.35 16.17 -4.40
C VAL A 92 8.76 15.46 -5.61
N LYS A 93 8.85 14.13 -5.61
CA LYS A 93 8.25 13.24 -6.59
C LYS A 93 7.35 12.23 -5.87
N LEU A 94 6.20 11.97 -6.48
CA LEU A 94 5.24 10.97 -6.02
C LEU A 94 5.33 9.76 -6.96
N LEU A 95 5.51 8.58 -6.39
CA LEU A 95 5.49 7.31 -7.11
C LEU A 95 4.43 6.41 -6.47
N LEU A 96 3.32 6.24 -7.18
CA LEU A 96 2.23 5.36 -6.80
C LEU A 96 2.49 3.98 -7.41
N VAL A 97 2.52 2.95 -6.58
CA VAL A 97 2.57 1.55 -7.02
C VAL A 97 1.18 0.96 -6.85
N ASP A 98 0.51 0.67 -7.97
CA ASP A 98 -0.85 0.14 -7.96
C ASP A 98 -0.90 -1.16 -7.17
N SER A 99 -1.89 -1.34 -6.30
CA SER A 99 -2.12 -2.58 -5.56
C SER A 99 -0.96 -2.96 -4.64
N MET A 100 -0.11 -2.00 -4.24
CA MET A 100 0.99 -2.25 -3.30
C MET A 100 0.47 -2.35 -1.86
N ARG A 101 0.09 -3.57 -1.49
CA ARG A 101 -0.21 -3.94 -0.10
C ARG A 101 0.98 -3.63 0.82
N TYR A 102 0.70 -3.32 2.08
CA TYR A 102 1.73 -2.93 3.05
C TYR A 102 2.92 -3.90 3.13
N ASP A 103 2.70 -5.21 3.27
CA ASP A 103 3.80 -6.17 3.39
C ASP A 103 4.64 -6.30 2.12
N LEU A 104 4.05 -6.13 0.94
CA LEU A 104 4.78 -6.02 -0.32
C LEU A 104 5.65 -4.75 -0.33
N GLY A 105 5.08 -3.62 0.08
CA GLY A 105 5.85 -2.38 0.17
C GLY A 105 6.98 -2.45 1.20
N GLU A 106 6.80 -3.14 2.32
CA GLU A 106 7.88 -3.37 3.29
C GLU A 106 9.03 -4.21 2.69
N ARG A 107 8.71 -5.22 1.88
CA ARG A 107 9.72 -6.02 1.13
C ARG A 107 10.44 -5.16 0.09
N VAL A 108 9.71 -4.35 -0.67
CA VAL A 108 10.28 -3.39 -1.63
C VAL A 108 11.19 -2.39 -0.93
N ALA A 109 10.78 -1.83 0.21
CA ALA A 109 11.59 -0.88 0.95
C ALA A 109 12.88 -1.50 1.51
N ALA A 110 12.82 -2.74 2.01
CA ALA A 110 14.01 -3.47 2.43
C ALA A 110 14.98 -3.68 1.27
N ARG A 111 14.47 -4.11 0.10
CA ARG A 111 15.28 -4.33 -1.12
C ARG A 111 15.87 -3.05 -1.67
N LEU A 112 15.10 -1.95 -1.66
CA LEU A 112 15.58 -0.65 -2.08
C LEU A 112 16.70 -0.14 -1.17
N LYS A 113 16.64 -0.43 0.14
CA LYS A 113 17.71 -0.06 1.06
C LYS A 113 19.02 -0.73 0.66
N ASP A 114 18.97 -2.02 0.38
CA ASP A 114 20.14 -2.81 -0.03
C ASP A 114 20.60 -2.42 -1.45
N THR A 115 19.68 -2.08 -2.35
CA THR A 115 19.99 -1.74 -3.75
C THR A 115 20.56 -0.33 -3.89
N LEU A 116 20.02 0.64 -3.15
CA LEU A 116 20.39 2.05 -3.28
C LEU A 116 21.64 2.39 -2.46
N GLU A 117 21.90 1.67 -1.37
CA GLU A 117 23.04 1.90 -0.46
C GLU A 117 23.18 3.41 -0.12
N ASP A 118 24.27 4.05 -0.55
CA ASP A 118 24.56 5.46 -0.28
C ASP A 118 23.87 6.44 -1.25
N ARG A 119 23.18 5.94 -2.28
CA ARG A 119 22.54 6.77 -3.31
C ARG A 119 21.22 7.39 -2.84
N ALA A 120 20.54 6.77 -1.89
CA ALA A 120 19.32 7.32 -1.30
C ALA A 120 19.10 6.81 0.13
N ALA A 121 18.60 7.68 1.00
CA ALA A 121 18.26 7.32 2.37
C ALA A 121 16.74 7.24 2.56
N LEU A 122 16.27 6.18 3.22
CA LEU A 122 14.89 6.11 3.73
C LEU A 122 14.76 7.03 4.94
N VAL A 123 14.00 8.12 4.81
CA VAL A 123 13.86 9.16 5.85
C VAL A 123 12.54 9.09 6.62
N GLU A 124 11.52 8.42 6.08
CA GLU A 124 10.22 8.27 6.75
C GLU A 124 9.52 6.98 6.32
N ARG A 125 8.81 6.35 7.26
CA ARG A 125 7.93 5.19 7.01
C ARG A 125 6.55 5.52 7.58
N THR A 126 5.51 5.39 6.79
CA THR A 126 4.15 5.73 7.22
C THR A 126 3.14 4.72 6.67
N ILE A 127 2.10 4.43 7.45
CA ILE A 127 0.91 3.71 6.97
C ILE A 127 -0.08 4.73 6.45
N LEU A 128 -0.59 4.51 5.24
CA LEU A 128 -1.72 5.24 4.68
C LEU A 128 -2.95 4.32 4.66
N TRP A 129 -4.12 4.95 4.79
CA TRP A 129 -5.41 4.28 4.75
C TRP A 129 -6.10 4.56 3.41
N SER A 130 -6.46 3.51 2.68
CA SER A 130 -7.19 3.61 1.42
C SER A 130 -8.67 3.89 1.67
N ALA A 131 -9.25 4.78 0.88
CA ALA A 131 -10.68 5.05 0.91
C ALA A 131 -11.48 3.87 0.35
N LEU A 132 -12.77 3.78 0.71
CA LEU A 132 -13.69 2.80 0.13
C LEU A 132 -14.40 3.36 -1.12
N PRO A 133 -14.61 2.53 -2.16
CA PRO A 133 -14.03 1.19 -2.32
C PRO A 133 -12.50 1.27 -2.51
N THR A 134 -11.76 0.27 -2.04
CA THR A 134 -10.29 0.17 -2.15
C THR A 134 -9.87 -0.21 -3.58
N THR A 135 -10.06 0.72 -4.50
CA THR A 135 -9.64 0.61 -5.90
C THR A 135 -8.79 1.80 -6.29
N SER A 136 -7.88 1.58 -7.24
CA SER A 136 -7.02 2.62 -7.82
C SER A 136 -7.85 3.79 -8.34
N ALA A 137 -8.95 3.48 -9.02
CA ALA A 137 -9.90 4.44 -9.57
C ALA A 137 -10.47 5.39 -8.50
N THR A 138 -10.88 4.87 -7.34
CA THR A 138 -11.34 5.69 -6.21
C THR A 138 -10.21 6.52 -5.61
N GLN A 139 -9.02 5.93 -5.43
CA GLN A 139 -7.89 6.64 -4.82
C GLN A 139 -7.38 7.77 -5.71
N LEU A 140 -7.27 7.55 -7.03
CA LEU A 140 -6.86 8.58 -7.99
C LEU A 140 -7.87 9.72 -8.07
N ALA A 141 -9.18 9.41 -8.02
CA ALA A 141 -10.23 10.44 -7.95
C ALA A 141 -10.09 11.31 -6.69
N LEU A 142 -9.75 10.72 -5.54
CA LEU A 142 -9.53 11.44 -4.29
C LEU A 142 -8.21 12.21 -4.27
N LEU A 143 -7.13 11.67 -4.82
CA LEU A 143 -5.86 12.40 -5.02
C LEU A 143 -6.06 13.65 -5.89
N SER A 144 -6.97 13.57 -6.86
CA SER A 144 -7.30 14.68 -7.76
C SER A 144 -8.05 15.82 -7.08
N ARG A 145 -9.02 15.47 -6.23
CA ARG A 145 -9.97 16.42 -5.64
C ARG A 145 -9.66 16.79 -4.19
N GLY A 146 -8.76 16.05 -3.54
CA GLY A 146 -8.37 16.26 -2.15
C GLY A 146 -9.43 15.75 -1.14
N PRO A 147 -9.24 16.07 0.16
CA PRO A 147 -10.01 15.50 1.26
C PRO A 147 -11.50 15.85 1.23
N GLU A 148 -11.87 17.01 0.69
CA GLU A 148 -13.26 17.44 0.61
C GLU A 148 -14.12 16.50 -0.26
N ALA A 149 -13.50 15.85 -1.26
CA ALA A 149 -14.19 14.90 -2.12
C ALA A 149 -14.56 13.58 -1.43
N LEU A 150 -14.07 13.33 -0.20
CA LEU A 150 -14.58 12.23 0.61
C LEU A 150 -16.07 12.40 0.90
N ARG A 151 -16.60 13.63 0.98
CA ARG A 151 -18.04 13.87 1.25
C ARG A 151 -18.93 13.54 0.06
N ASP A 152 -18.38 13.65 -1.15
CA ASP A 152 -19.14 13.51 -2.38
C ASP A 152 -19.28 12.04 -2.79
N SER A 153 -20.31 11.73 -3.58
CA SER A 153 -20.32 10.49 -4.33
C SER A 153 -19.28 10.60 -5.44
N LEU A 154 -18.29 9.71 -5.44
CA LEU A 154 -17.27 9.68 -6.49
C LEU A 154 -17.88 8.98 -7.70
N ALA A 155 -18.20 9.75 -8.75
CA ALA A 155 -18.28 9.18 -10.08
C ALA A 155 -16.87 8.77 -10.47
N VAL A 156 -16.63 7.47 -10.59
CA VAL A 156 -15.32 6.90 -10.88
C VAL A 156 -15.33 6.52 -12.35
N ASP A 157 -14.49 7.19 -13.14
CA ASP A 157 -14.27 6.80 -14.53
C ASP A 157 -13.62 5.41 -14.58
N PRO A 158 -13.97 4.56 -15.56
CA PRO A 158 -13.33 3.27 -15.72
C PRO A 158 -11.84 3.47 -15.98
N GLU A 159 -11.01 2.72 -15.25
CA GLU A 159 -9.57 2.83 -15.43
C GLU A 159 -9.12 2.34 -16.82
N PRO A 160 -8.08 2.98 -17.38
CA PRO A 160 -7.47 2.48 -18.61
C PRO A 160 -6.97 1.06 -18.39
N ALA A 161 -7.15 0.21 -19.41
CA ALA A 161 -6.71 -1.17 -19.34
C ALA A 161 -5.21 -1.26 -19.05
N ILE A 162 -4.83 -2.04 -18.03
CA ILE A 162 -3.42 -2.26 -17.73
C ILE A 162 -2.72 -2.86 -18.95
N ALA A 163 -1.54 -2.30 -19.25
CA ALA A 163 -0.67 -2.79 -20.31
C ALA A 163 -0.35 -4.29 -20.12
N ARG A 164 0.01 -4.98 -21.20
CA ARG A 164 0.40 -6.39 -21.17
C ARG A 164 1.88 -6.54 -21.51
N GLY A 165 2.49 -7.66 -21.08
CA GLY A 165 3.88 -7.97 -21.39
C GLY A 165 4.86 -7.00 -20.74
N ARG A 166 5.94 -6.62 -21.44
CA ARG A 166 7.03 -5.78 -20.90
C ARG A 166 6.61 -4.34 -20.55
N ALA A 167 5.47 -3.88 -21.03
CA ALA A 167 4.99 -2.53 -20.76
C ALA A 167 4.52 -2.32 -19.31
N VAL A 168 4.24 -3.39 -18.55
CA VAL A 168 3.79 -3.31 -17.14
C VAL A 168 4.85 -2.76 -16.19
N SER A 169 6.13 -2.83 -16.57
CA SER A 169 7.26 -2.31 -15.79
C SER A 169 7.64 -0.87 -16.16
N MET A 170 6.84 -0.20 -17.00
CA MET A 170 7.07 1.21 -17.35
C MET A 170 6.32 2.11 -16.39
N LEU A 171 7.01 3.13 -15.87
CA LEU A 171 6.37 4.20 -15.13
C LEU A 171 5.61 5.13 -16.09
N ARG A 172 4.32 5.32 -15.85
CA ARG A 172 3.51 6.30 -16.58
C ARG A 172 3.33 7.57 -15.77
N ARG A 173 3.33 8.72 -16.42
CA ARG A 173 3.01 9.99 -15.77
C ARG A 173 1.50 10.13 -15.72
N GLU A 174 0.97 10.23 -14.51
CA GLU A 174 -0.45 10.49 -14.26
C GLU A 174 -0.64 11.89 -13.69
N ARG A 175 -1.75 12.51 -14.10
CA ARG A 175 -2.20 13.78 -13.53
C ARG A 175 -3.55 13.57 -12.87
N ALA A 176 -3.53 13.50 -11.54
CA ALA A 176 -4.72 13.52 -10.72
C ALA A 176 -4.97 14.97 -10.29
N GLY A 177 -5.77 15.71 -11.06
CA GLY A 177 -6.09 17.11 -10.76
C GLY A 177 -4.84 18.00 -10.77
N ARG A 178 -4.46 18.52 -9.61
CA ARG A 178 -3.21 19.30 -9.42
C ARG A 178 -2.00 18.42 -9.04
N CYS A 179 -2.24 17.16 -8.71
CA CYS A 179 -1.21 16.20 -8.35
C CYS A 179 -0.63 15.55 -9.61
N GLU A 180 0.68 15.68 -9.80
CA GLU A 180 1.41 14.91 -10.80
C GLU A 180 2.19 13.79 -10.12
N LEU A 181 2.03 12.57 -10.61
CA LEU A 181 2.68 11.40 -10.05
C LEU A 181 3.17 10.45 -11.15
N MET A 182 4.12 9.59 -10.79
CA MET A 182 4.46 8.42 -11.59
C MET A 182 3.64 7.23 -11.07
N LYS A 183 2.96 6.50 -11.96
CA LYS A 183 2.21 5.28 -11.61
C LYS A 183 2.91 4.04 -12.17
N LEU A 184 2.98 2.99 -11.35
CA LEU A 184 3.47 1.67 -11.72
C LEU A 184 2.34 0.64 -11.56
N ASP A 185 1.87 0.04 -12.65
CA ASP A 185 0.77 -0.94 -12.63
C ASP A 185 1.26 -2.41 -12.55
N LEU A 186 2.55 -2.62 -12.22
CA LEU A 186 3.22 -3.93 -12.29
C LEU A 186 2.58 -4.96 -11.34
N VAL A 187 2.29 -4.56 -10.10
CA VAL A 187 1.77 -5.48 -9.08
C VAL A 187 0.39 -5.99 -9.50
N GLU A 188 -0.53 -5.11 -9.87
CA GLU A 188 -1.86 -5.51 -10.35
C GLU A 188 -1.76 -6.45 -11.58
N ALA A 189 -0.86 -6.14 -12.52
CA ALA A 189 -0.61 -7.01 -13.67
C ALA A 189 -0.11 -8.40 -13.27
N ARG A 190 0.79 -8.49 -12.28
CA ARG A 190 1.32 -9.76 -11.76
C ARG A 190 0.31 -10.52 -10.90
N LEU A 191 -0.68 -9.85 -10.34
CA LEU A 191 -1.69 -10.42 -9.45
C LEU A 191 -3.00 -10.84 -10.13
N ARG A 192 -3.20 -10.47 -11.39
CA ARG A 192 -4.43 -10.76 -12.16
C ARG A 192 -4.76 -12.23 -12.35
N ASN A 193 -3.76 -13.10 -12.47
CA ASN A 193 -3.94 -14.53 -12.74
C ASN A 193 -3.68 -15.37 -11.49
N ALA A 194 -3.98 -16.67 -11.55
CA ALA A 194 -3.46 -17.61 -10.57
C ALA A 194 -1.92 -17.66 -10.64
N GLY A 195 -1.28 -18.06 -9.54
CA GLY A 195 0.18 -18.06 -9.44
C GLY A 195 0.73 -18.98 -8.34
N PRO A 196 2.05 -18.94 -8.12
CA PRO A 196 2.71 -19.72 -7.08
C PRO A 196 2.20 -19.35 -5.67
N PRO A 197 2.64 -20.06 -4.62
CA PRO A 197 2.37 -19.69 -3.24
C PRO A 197 2.63 -18.20 -2.98
N LEU A 198 1.76 -17.57 -2.18
CA LEU A 198 1.79 -16.12 -1.99
C LEU A 198 3.16 -15.59 -1.52
N PRO A 199 3.88 -16.24 -0.58
CA PRO A 199 5.20 -15.77 -0.16
C PRO A 199 6.20 -15.67 -1.32
N GLU A 200 6.30 -16.71 -2.16
CA GLU A 200 7.17 -16.74 -3.35
C GLU A 200 6.75 -15.68 -4.36
N ARG A 201 5.42 -15.56 -4.58
CA ARG A 201 4.86 -14.58 -5.50
C ARG A 201 5.18 -13.14 -5.10
N LEU A 202 5.08 -12.81 -3.81
CA LEU A 202 5.41 -11.47 -3.29
C LEU A 202 6.90 -11.18 -3.38
N GLU A 203 7.77 -12.19 -3.19
CA GLU A 203 9.22 -12.00 -3.36
C GLU A 203 9.58 -11.61 -4.79
N GLY A 204 9.08 -12.34 -5.78
CA GLY A 204 9.34 -12.03 -7.19
C GLY A 204 8.78 -10.67 -7.61
N ILE A 205 7.58 -10.31 -7.15
CA ILE A 205 7.00 -8.98 -7.42
C ILE A 205 7.83 -7.89 -6.76
N ALA A 206 8.28 -8.08 -5.51
CA ALA A 206 9.07 -7.09 -4.80
C ALA A 206 10.41 -6.83 -5.50
N GLU A 207 11.06 -7.87 -6.04
CA GLU A 207 12.26 -7.76 -6.86
C GLU A 207 12.01 -6.90 -8.10
N GLU A 208 11.01 -7.24 -8.92
CA GLU A 208 10.69 -6.48 -10.15
C GLU A 208 10.31 -5.01 -9.86
N VAL A 209 9.53 -4.75 -8.81
CA VAL A 209 9.16 -3.38 -8.40
C VAL A 209 10.40 -2.60 -7.95
N THR A 210 11.29 -3.23 -7.17
CA THR A 210 12.53 -2.61 -6.70
C THR A 210 13.40 -2.18 -7.88
N GLU A 211 13.59 -3.04 -8.88
CA GLU A 211 14.38 -2.71 -10.08
C GLU A 211 13.83 -1.50 -10.85
N VAL A 212 12.50 -1.38 -10.95
CA VAL A 212 11.87 -0.23 -11.62
C VAL A 212 12.08 1.05 -10.81
N ILE A 213 11.85 1.00 -9.48
CA ILE A 213 11.98 2.16 -8.61
C ILE A 213 13.44 2.61 -8.50
N ALA A 214 14.39 1.69 -8.33
CA ALA A 214 15.81 2.02 -8.24
C ALA A 214 16.30 2.73 -9.51
N ARG A 215 15.98 2.18 -10.70
CA ARG A 215 16.30 2.83 -11.99
C ARG A 215 15.67 4.21 -12.11
N PHE A 216 14.44 4.38 -11.64
CA PHE A 216 13.80 5.70 -11.65
C PHE A 216 14.55 6.69 -10.75
N MET A 217 14.88 6.28 -9.53
CA MET A 217 15.59 7.13 -8.56
C MET A 217 16.98 7.54 -9.06
N ASP A 218 17.66 6.68 -9.81
CA ASP A 218 18.95 6.98 -10.45
C ASP A 218 18.90 8.11 -11.48
N THR A 219 17.72 8.38 -12.06
CA THR A 219 17.54 9.49 -12.99
C THR A 219 17.29 10.83 -12.29
N LEU A 220 17.09 10.83 -10.97
CA LEU A 220 16.67 12.03 -10.24
C LEU A 220 17.88 12.84 -9.76
N PRO A 221 17.78 14.19 -9.80
CA PRO A 221 18.80 15.03 -9.19
C PRO A 221 18.94 14.77 -7.68
N PRO A 222 20.13 14.98 -7.09
CA PRO A 222 20.32 14.98 -5.65
C PRO A 222 19.35 15.92 -4.91
N ARG A 223 19.06 15.57 -3.67
CA ARG A 223 18.06 16.22 -2.80
C ARG A 223 16.65 16.16 -3.39
N THR A 224 16.31 15.12 -4.14
CA THR A 224 14.93 14.83 -4.52
C THR A 224 14.32 13.88 -3.50
N LEU A 225 13.22 14.27 -2.88
CA LEU A 225 12.40 13.35 -2.09
C LEU A 225 11.48 12.57 -3.02
N VAL A 226 11.50 11.25 -2.95
CA VAL A 226 10.56 10.35 -3.61
C VAL A 226 9.68 9.70 -2.55
N LEU A 227 8.38 9.97 -2.57
CA LEU A 227 7.43 9.19 -1.79
C LEU A 227 6.94 8.03 -2.66
N VAL A 228 7.34 6.81 -2.29
CA VAL A 228 6.85 5.56 -2.87
C VAL A 228 5.69 5.08 -2.01
N PHE A 229 4.48 4.92 -2.58
CA PHE A 229 3.31 4.53 -1.80
C PHE A 229 2.32 3.68 -2.59
N GLY A 230 1.56 2.85 -1.88
CA GLY A 230 0.44 2.10 -2.44
C GLY A 230 -0.85 2.91 -2.43
N ASP A 231 -1.76 2.60 -3.34
CA ASP A 231 -3.12 3.15 -3.37
C ASP A 231 -4.11 2.26 -2.64
N HIS A 232 -4.04 0.95 -2.81
CA HIS A 232 -4.77 -0.05 -2.06
C HIS A 232 -3.96 -1.34 -2.03
N GLY A 233 -4.37 -2.26 -1.17
CA GLY A 233 -3.87 -3.63 -1.22
C GLY A 233 -4.92 -4.58 -1.79
N PHE A 234 -4.70 -5.87 -1.57
CA PHE A 234 -5.51 -6.92 -2.18
C PHE A 234 -5.65 -8.11 -1.23
N ARG A 235 -6.72 -8.88 -1.47
CA ARG A 235 -6.86 -10.24 -0.95
C ARG A 235 -6.58 -11.26 -2.05
N ILE A 236 -6.04 -12.39 -1.64
CA ILE A 236 -5.83 -13.55 -2.50
C ILE A 236 -6.40 -14.76 -1.77
N GLY A 237 -7.25 -15.52 -2.46
CA GLY A 237 -7.69 -16.83 -2.00
C GLY A 237 -6.69 -17.91 -2.37
N SER A 238 -6.62 -18.98 -1.57
CA SER A 238 -5.92 -20.20 -1.95
C SER A 238 -6.80 -20.99 -2.93
N LEU A 239 -6.18 -21.60 -3.94
CA LEU A 239 -6.87 -22.53 -4.84
C LEU A 239 -7.11 -23.87 -4.15
N SER A 240 -7.95 -24.71 -4.76
CA SER A 240 -8.36 -26.02 -4.23
C SER A 240 -7.19 -27.00 -4.02
N ASP A 241 -6.05 -26.75 -4.64
CA ASP A 241 -4.81 -27.52 -4.44
C ASP A 241 -4.10 -27.18 -3.12
N GLY A 242 -4.58 -26.18 -2.37
CA GLY A 242 -4.05 -25.77 -1.07
C GLY A 242 -2.67 -25.12 -1.13
N VAL A 243 -2.08 -24.95 -2.31
CA VAL A 243 -0.69 -24.50 -2.51
C VAL A 243 -0.65 -23.28 -3.42
N SER A 244 -1.42 -23.29 -4.51
CA SER A 244 -1.43 -22.19 -5.48
C SER A 244 -2.34 -21.06 -5.03
N THR A 245 -2.04 -19.86 -5.52
CA THR A 245 -2.85 -18.67 -5.28
C THR A 245 -3.80 -18.39 -6.43
N GLY A 246 -5.01 -17.95 -6.10
CA GLY A 246 -5.97 -17.44 -7.07
C GLY A 246 -5.62 -16.03 -7.57
N PRO A 247 -6.48 -15.45 -8.41
CA PRO A 247 -6.39 -14.03 -8.76
C PRO A 247 -6.63 -13.14 -7.53
N ALA A 248 -6.01 -11.97 -7.51
CA ALA A 248 -6.27 -10.97 -6.48
C ALA A 248 -7.67 -10.35 -6.61
N SER A 249 -8.26 -10.02 -5.47
CA SER A 249 -9.49 -9.25 -5.34
C SER A 249 -9.26 -7.96 -4.57
N GLN A 250 -9.98 -6.91 -4.93
CA GLN A 250 -9.90 -5.56 -4.35
C GLN A 250 -11.29 -4.93 -4.21
N GLY A 251 -11.37 -3.74 -3.59
CA GLY A 251 -12.60 -2.99 -3.39
C GLY A 251 -13.30 -3.26 -2.05
N GLY A 252 -12.77 -4.18 -1.24
CA GLY A 252 -13.25 -4.50 0.10
C GLY A 252 -12.78 -3.53 1.18
N ALA A 253 -13.01 -3.90 2.44
CA ALA A 253 -12.60 -3.11 3.60
C ALA A 253 -11.67 -3.90 4.54
N SER A 254 -11.08 -5.00 4.05
CA SER A 254 -10.14 -5.78 4.84
C SER A 254 -8.88 -4.98 5.16
N PRO A 255 -8.18 -5.27 6.26
CA PRO A 255 -6.94 -4.59 6.61
C PRO A 255 -5.87 -4.74 5.53
N GLU A 256 -5.85 -5.87 4.81
CA GLU A 256 -4.97 -6.09 3.66
C GLU A 256 -5.24 -5.16 2.48
N GLU A 257 -6.48 -4.72 2.29
CA GLU A 257 -6.86 -3.82 1.20
C GLU A 257 -6.74 -2.35 1.60
N VAL A 258 -6.96 -2.04 2.88
CA VAL A 258 -7.07 -0.68 3.40
C VAL A 258 -5.75 -0.11 3.85
N LEU A 259 -4.89 -0.92 4.48
CA LEU A 259 -3.63 -0.43 5.05
C LEU A 259 -2.50 -0.64 4.05
N VAL A 260 -1.96 0.45 3.54
CA VAL A 260 -0.88 0.46 2.55
C VAL A 260 0.33 1.22 3.06
N SER A 261 1.50 0.88 2.53
CA SER A 261 2.75 1.51 2.96
C SER A 261 3.04 2.78 2.16
N ALA A 262 3.70 3.73 2.80
CA ALA A 262 4.35 4.87 2.18
C ALA A 262 5.77 5.03 2.74
N HIS A 263 6.75 5.08 1.86
CA HIS A 263 8.18 5.19 2.19
C HIS A 263 8.77 6.41 1.50
N ALA A 264 9.32 7.33 2.29
CA ALA A 264 9.94 8.54 1.75
C ALA A 264 11.45 8.36 1.65
N TRP A 265 11.98 8.49 0.44
CA TRP A 265 13.40 8.34 0.14
C TRP A 265 14.01 9.67 -0.30
N LEU A 266 15.15 10.03 0.25
CA LEU A 266 15.92 11.21 -0.15
C LEU A 266 17.10 10.79 -1.03
N VAL A 267 17.03 11.12 -2.33
CA VAL A 267 18.10 10.84 -3.30
C VAL A 267 19.30 11.76 -3.06
N GLY A 268 20.52 11.21 -3.06
CA GLY A 268 21.78 11.96 -3.02
C GLY A 268 21.95 12.87 -1.80
N GLY A 269 21.34 12.53 -0.68
CA GLY A 269 21.27 13.35 0.54
C GLY A 269 21.89 12.70 1.77
N VAL A 270 22.87 11.82 1.60
CA VAL A 270 23.57 11.18 2.72
C VAL A 270 24.84 11.98 3.02
N HIS A 271 24.83 12.68 4.15
CA HIS A 271 26.02 13.19 4.84
C HIS A 271 26.11 12.48 6.19
#